data_AF-A0A955XGI3-F1
#
_entry.id   AF-A0A955XGI3-F1
#
_cell.length_a   1.000
_cell.length_b   1.000
_cell.length_c   1.000
_cell.angle_alpha   90.00
_cell.angle_beta   90.00
_cell.angle_gamma   90.00
#
_symmetry.space_group_name_H-M   'P 1'
#
loop_
_entity.id
_entity.type
_entity.pdbx_description
1 polymer ?
#
loop_
_entity_poly.entity_id
_entity_poly.type
_entity_poly.pdbx_seq_one_letter_code
_entity_poly.pdbx_strand_id
1 'polypeptide(L)' 'MSDGGTALAHVLGLFAREGGALAPGGQPIGALAAAHGTPLYVYDLGIAAKKVALLRQVMGPDIGLHYAMKANPHPQV' A
#
# COMPACT_ATOMS: atom_id res chain seq x y z
N MET A 1 19.62 10.13 15.71
CA MET A 1 18.40 10.49 16.47
C MET A 1 17.23 10.36 15.50
N SER A 2 16.21 9.56 15.84
CA SER A 2 15.41 8.79 14.87
C SER A 2 14.44 9.59 13.99
N ASP A 3 14.58 9.42 12.66
CA ASP A 3 13.66 9.84 11.58
C ASP A 3 12.46 8.88 11.40
N GLY A 4 12.24 7.95 12.34
CA GLY A 4 11.21 6.91 12.25
C GLY A 4 9.77 7.42 12.31
N GLY A 5 9.54 8.57 12.98
CA GLY A 5 8.22 9.20 13.05
C GLY A 5 7.74 9.76 11.70
N THR A 6 8.68 10.31 10.92
CA THR A 6 8.40 10.88 9.59
C THR A 6 8.00 9.80 8.61
N ALA A 7 8.73 8.67 8.59
CA ALA A 7 8.47 7.57 7.67
C ALA A 7 7.10 6.92 7.93
N LEU A 8 6.75 6.68 9.20
CA LEU A 8 5.44 6.12 9.55
C LEU A 8 4.30 7.08 9.18
N ALA A 9 4.44 8.36 9.50
CA ALA A 9 3.44 9.36 9.13
C ALA A 9 3.25 9.45 7.61
N HIS A 10 4.34 9.40 6.85
CA HIS A 10 4.29 9.36 5.39
C HIS A 10 3.53 8.12 4.88
N VAL A 11 3.86 6.93 5.38
CA VAL A 11 3.21 5.68 4.97
C VAL A 11 1.72 5.68 5.33
N LEU A 12 1.37 6.08 6.55
CA LEU A 12 -0.03 6.18 6.97
C LEU A 12 -0.81 7.19 6.14
N GLY A 13 -0.16 8.26 5.69
CA GLY A 13 -0.75 9.26 4.79
C GLY A 13 -1.05 8.74 3.37
N LEU A 14 -0.53 7.58 2.98
CA LEU A 14 -0.85 6.97 1.68
C LEU A 14 -2.23 6.30 1.66
N PHE A 15 -2.76 5.93 2.83
CA PHE A 15 -4.05 5.26 2.95
C PHE A 15 -5.16 6.29 3.18
N ALA A 16 -6.31 6.07 2.55
CA ALA A 16 -7.51 6.85 2.85
C ALA A 16 -7.94 6.65 4.31
N ARG A 17 -8.74 7.58 4.83
CA ARG A 17 -9.30 7.52 6.18
C ARG A 17 -10.78 7.80 6.15
N GLU A 18 -11.52 7.08 6.97
CA GLU A 18 -12.96 7.26 7.15
C GLU A 18 -13.30 7.13 8.63
N GLY A 19 -14.03 8.10 9.17
CA GLY A 19 -14.38 8.10 10.61
C GLY A 19 -13.18 8.03 11.56
N GLY A 20 -11.99 8.49 11.13
CA GLY A 20 -10.75 8.41 11.90
C GLY A 20 -9.97 7.10 11.74
N ALA A 21 -10.56 6.05 11.18
CA ALA A 21 -9.90 4.77 10.88
C ALA A 21 -9.19 4.79 9.52
N LEU A 22 -8.17 3.93 9.35
CA LEU A 22 -7.61 3.66 8.02
C LEU A 22 -8.65 2.92 7.16
N ALA A 23 -8.74 3.29 5.89
CA ALA A 23 -9.70 2.76 4.94
C ALA A 23 -9.01 2.35 3.61
N PRO A 24 -8.15 1.31 3.60
CA PRO A 24 -7.56 0.80 2.36
C PRO A 24 -8.65 0.41 1.36
N GLY A 25 -8.51 0.82 0.10
CA GLY A 25 -9.53 0.59 -0.92
C GLY A 25 -10.89 1.27 -0.64
N GLY A 26 -10.94 2.22 0.32
CA GLY A 26 -12.17 2.90 0.73
C GLY A 26 -13.02 2.11 1.74
N GLN A 27 -12.50 1.02 2.32
CA GLN A 27 -13.22 0.24 3.33
C GLN A 27 -12.53 0.36 4.70
N PRO A 28 -13.24 0.81 5.76
CA PRO A 28 -12.68 0.89 7.10
C PRO A 28 -12.09 -0.44 7.57
N ILE A 29 -10.86 -0.41 8.09
CA ILE A 29 -10.11 -1.61 8.48
C ILE A 29 -10.83 -2.47 9.54
N GLY A 30 -11.65 -1.84 10.39
CA GLY A 30 -12.48 -2.55 11.37
C GLY A 30 -13.59 -3.39 10.72
N ALA A 31 -14.19 -2.92 9.63
CA ALA A 31 -15.20 -3.67 8.89
C ALA A 31 -14.57 -4.88 8.19
N LEU A 32 -13.37 -4.71 7.61
CA LEU A 32 -12.59 -5.81 7.03
C LEU A 32 -12.23 -6.86 8.08
N ALA A 33 -11.75 -6.44 9.25
CA ALA A 33 -11.43 -7.35 10.35
C ALA A 33 -12.66 -8.12 10.87
N ALA A 34 -13.83 -7.47 10.95
CA ALA A 34 -15.07 -8.13 11.33
C ALA A 34 -15.54 -9.16 10.29
N ALA A 35 -15.37 -8.85 9.00
CA ALA A 35 -15.80 -9.73 7.91
C ALA A 35 -14.87 -10.94 7.68
N HIS A 36 -13.56 -10.78 7.88
CA HIS A 36 -12.55 -11.79 7.52
C HIS A 36 -11.82 -12.40 8.73
N GLY A 37 -12.02 -11.87 9.94
CA GLY A 37 -11.30 -12.28 11.14
C GLY A 37 -9.88 -11.71 11.22
N THR A 38 -9.17 -12.02 12.30
CA THR A 38 -7.77 -11.63 12.52
C THR A 38 -6.91 -12.83 12.93
N PRO A 39 -5.60 -12.86 12.60
CA PRO A 39 -4.82 -11.83 11.89
C PRO A 39 -5.15 -11.73 10.40
N LEU A 40 -5.12 -10.51 9.84
CA LEU A 40 -5.47 -10.21 8.45
C LEU A 40 -4.43 -9.27 7.82
N TYR A 41 -3.91 -9.66 6.66
CA TYR A 41 -3.13 -8.76 5.79
C TYR A 41 -4.06 -8.11 4.77
N VAL A 42 -4.04 -6.77 4.69
CA VAL A 42 -4.82 -6.00 3.71
C VAL A 42 -3.86 -5.19 2.85
N TYR A 43 -4.01 -5.29 1.53
CA TYR A 43 -3.21 -4.56 0.55
C TYR A 43 -4.10 -3.61 -0.24
N ASP A 44 -3.68 -2.34 -0.36
CA ASP A 44 -4.28 -1.39 -1.29
C ASP A 44 -3.44 -1.34 -2.57
N LEU A 45 -3.87 -2.08 -3.60
CA LEU A 45 -3.18 -2.14 -4.88
C LEU A 45 -3.24 -0.80 -5.65
N GLY A 46 -4.16 0.09 -5.31
CA GLY A 46 -4.20 1.44 -5.87
C GLY A 46 -2.97 2.26 -5.47
N ILE A 47 -2.46 2.09 -4.25
CA ILE A 47 -1.19 2.70 -3.81
C ILE A 47 -0.02 2.13 -4.61
N ALA A 48 0.03 0.81 -4.80
CA ALA A 48 1.09 0.17 -5.58
C ALA A 48 1.07 0.63 -7.05
N ALA A 49 -0.10 0.68 -7.68
CA ALA A 49 -0.27 1.16 -9.05
C ALA A 49 0.21 2.61 -9.23
N LYS A 50 -0.11 3.51 -8.28
CA LYS A 50 0.38 4.91 -8.30
C LYS A 50 1.91 4.98 -8.22
N LYS A 51 2.54 4.16 -7.38
CA LYS A 51 4.01 4.09 -7.27
C LYS A 51 4.65 3.57 -8.55
N VAL A 52 4.08 2.53 -9.15
CA VAL A 52 4.53 1.98 -10.44
C VAL A 52 4.42 3.05 -11.54
N ALA A 53 3.29 3.75 -11.63
CA ALA A 53 3.09 4.82 -12.61
C ALA A 53 4.14 5.94 -12.45
N LEU A 54 4.40 6.38 -11.22
CA LEU A 54 5.43 7.39 -10.94
C LEU A 54 6.84 6.91 -11.35
N LEU A 55 7.21 5.69 -10.98
CA LEU A 55 8.48 5.09 -11.38
C LEU A 55 8.63 5.05 -12.90
N ARG A 56 7.56 4.67 -13.63
CA ARG A 56 7.56 4.64 -15.09
C ARG A 56 7.68 6.02 -15.72
N GLN A 57 6.99 7.01 -15.16
CA GLN A 57 7.08 8.39 -15.62
C GLN A 57 8.50 8.96 -15.47
N VAL A 58 9.20 8.62 -14.39
CA VAL A 58 10.54 9.16 -14.10
C VAL A 58 11.65 8.42 -14.85
N MET A 59 11.56 7.08 -14.92
CA MET A 59 12.62 6.24 -15.49
C MET A 59 12.54 6.11 -17.02
N GLY A 60 11.36 6.34 -17.60
CA GLY A 60 11.12 6.14 -19.02
C GLY A 60 10.91 4.67 -19.42
N PRO A 61 10.58 4.42 -20.69
CA PRO A 61 10.21 3.09 -21.18
C PRO A 61 11.41 2.13 -21.39
N ASP A 62 12.61 2.67 -21.60
CA ASP A 62 13.80 1.86 -21.95
C ASP A 62 14.37 1.09 -20.75
N ILE A 63 13.99 1.47 -19.53
CA ILE A 63 14.39 0.79 -18.30
C ILE A 63 13.36 -0.29 -17.96
N GLY A 64 13.77 -1.54 -17.76
CA GLY A 64 12.88 -2.59 -17.26
C GLY A 64 12.49 -2.36 -15.79
N LEU A 65 11.19 -2.41 -15.46
CA LEU A 65 10.70 -2.44 -14.08
C LEU A 65 10.22 -3.84 -13.79
N HIS A 66 10.92 -4.51 -12.88
CA HIS A 66 10.64 -5.88 -12.47
C HIS A 66 10.12 -5.90 -11.04
N TYR A 67 9.03 -6.62 -10.82
CA TYR A 67 8.54 -6.86 -9.47
C TYR A 67 9.43 -7.88 -8.77
N ALA A 68 9.94 -7.53 -7.59
CA ALA A 68 10.74 -8.44 -6.79
C ALA A 68 9.83 -9.43 -6.06
N MET A 69 9.67 -10.65 -6.60
CA MET A 69 8.78 -11.69 -6.05
C MET A 69 8.99 -11.99 -4.56
N LYS A 70 10.20 -11.78 -4.04
CA LYS A 70 10.51 -11.90 -2.61
C LYS A 70 9.75 -10.92 -1.70
N ALA A 71 9.17 -9.85 -2.26
CA ALA A 71 8.40 -8.86 -1.51
C ALA A 71 7.02 -9.39 -1.12
N ASN A 72 6.31 -10.02 -2.07
CA ASN A 72 5.07 -10.76 -1.83
C ASN A 72 4.78 -11.63 -3.08
N PRO A 73 4.86 -12.97 -3.00
CA PRO A 73 4.63 -13.83 -4.17
C PRO A 73 3.13 -14.12 -4.44
N HIS A 74 2.21 -13.48 -3.72
CA HIS A 74 0.77 -13.72 -3.89
C HIS A 74 0.33 -13.36 -5.31
N PRO A 75 -0.29 -14.28 -6.07
CA PRO A 75 -0.50 -14.11 -7.52
C PRO A 75 -1.48 -12.99 -7.91
N GLN A 76 -2.29 -12.51 -6.97
CA GLN A 76 -3.22 -11.40 -7.18
C GLN A 76 -2.64 -10.03 -6.77
N VAL A 77 -1.40 -10.00 -6.28
CA VAL A 77 -0.63 -8.77 -5.98
C VAL A 77 0.31 -8.50 -7.13
#